data_AF-A0A067NHE4-F1
#
_entry.id   AF-A0A067NHE4-F1
#
_cell.length_a   1.000
_cell.length_b   1.000
_cell.length_c   1.000
_cell.angle_alpha   90.00
_cell.angle_beta   90.00
_cell.angle_gamma   90.00
#
_symmetry.space_group_name_H-M   'P 1'
#
loop_
_entity.id
_entity.type
_entity.pdbx_description
1 polymer ?
#
loop_
_entity_poly.entity_id
_entity_poly.type
_entity_poly.pdbx_seq_one_letter_code
_entity_poly.pdbx_strand_id
1 'polypeptide(L)'
;MVVERKNGINLWSKYQFLNPRSLSSSCSSPPGETPYPFPSHNRPTPHQIFHLPHGASQADIKARYYELVRIHHPDSIHGRSMSPRLRHARFQSITAAYDALRGKRAHANVDPYTEEILRRKRAYYAHYGHRPRAEHYGGRHNWHASADDRWKDRIILAVGITALVAGIAPGLYMFPASMERKHLAAVAGLAQARSEAREIGDERMRELHKRAKEIRSSRTER
;
A
#
# COMPACT_ATOMS: atom_id res chain seq x y z
N MET A 1 -15.83 18.76 28.42
CA MET A 1 -15.57 18.92 26.97
C MET A 1 -15.31 17.54 26.39
N VAL A 2 -16.30 17.03 25.66
CA VAL A 2 -16.35 15.67 25.13
C VAL A 2 -15.62 15.63 23.80
N VAL A 3 -14.58 14.80 23.69
CA VAL A 3 -13.85 14.55 22.44
C VAL A 3 -14.58 13.46 21.68
N GLU A 4 -15.39 13.86 20.71
CA GLU A 4 -16.13 12.98 19.82
C GLU A 4 -15.20 12.45 18.72
N ARG A 5 -14.71 11.21 18.87
CA ARG A 5 -14.03 10.48 17.79
C ARG A 5 -15.07 9.92 16.82
N LYS A 6 -15.30 10.62 15.71
CA LYS A 6 -15.95 10.04 14.52
C LYS A 6 -14.88 9.38 13.66
N ASN A 7 -15.12 8.11 13.31
CA ASN A 7 -14.82 7.44 12.02
C ASN A 7 -14.44 5.97 12.23
N GLY A 8 -15.46 5.14 12.39
CA GLY A 8 -15.39 3.68 12.22
C GLY A 8 -16.47 3.26 11.26
N ILE A 9 -16.16 3.24 9.96
CA ILE A 9 -17.06 2.75 8.92
C ILE A 9 -17.20 1.23 9.11
N ASN A 10 -18.26 0.80 9.79
CA ASN A 10 -18.61 -0.60 9.99
C ASN A 10 -19.14 -1.21 8.68
N LEU A 11 -18.23 -1.62 7.79
CA LEU A 11 -18.51 -2.31 6.53
C LEU A 11 -19.03 -3.76 6.69
N TRP A 12 -19.29 -4.23 7.91
CA TRP A 12 -19.54 -5.65 8.21
C TRP A 12 -20.99 -6.02 8.50
N SER A 13 -21.93 -5.05 8.50
CA SER A 13 -23.34 -5.32 8.83
C SER A 13 -24.14 -6.01 7.71
N LYS A 14 -23.52 -6.38 6.57
CA LYS A 14 -24.25 -6.81 5.36
C LYS A 14 -24.24 -8.32 5.07
N TYR A 15 -23.56 -9.16 5.86
CA TYR A 15 -23.39 -10.59 5.57
C TYR A 15 -23.93 -11.52 6.68
N GLN A 16 -25.10 -11.18 7.24
CA GLN A 16 -25.75 -12.00 8.27
C GLN A 16 -26.63 -13.14 7.74
N PHE A 17 -26.75 -13.31 6.43
CA PHE A 17 -27.59 -14.35 5.85
C PHE A 17 -26.82 -15.10 4.76
N LEU A 18 -26.39 -16.32 5.08
CA LEU A 18 -26.24 -17.50 4.22
C LEU A 18 -25.38 -18.50 5.00
N ASN A 19 -26.05 -19.38 5.75
CA ASN A 19 -25.43 -20.45 6.53
C ASN A 19 -25.80 -21.81 5.89
N PRO A 20 -25.03 -22.33 4.93
CA PRO A 20 -25.20 -23.72 4.50
C PRO A 20 -24.55 -24.65 5.53
N ARG A 21 -25.41 -25.46 6.16
CA ARG A 21 -25.15 -26.63 7.03
C ARG A 21 -23.67 -27.05 7.17
N SER A 22 -23.07 -26.73 8.31
CA SER A 22 -21.81 -27.34 8.74
C SER A 22 -22.05 -28.77 9.22
N LEU A 23 -21.35 -29.73 8.60
CA LEU A 23 -21.17 -31.06 9.16
C LEU A 23 -20.27 -30.91 10.39
N SER A 24 -20.89 -31.03 11.55
CA SER A 24 -20.28 -31.01 12.88
C SER A 24 -19.37 -32.23 13.08
N SER A 25 -18.06 -32.00 13.09
CA SER A 25 -17.14 -32.83 13.88
C SER A 25 -16.99 -32.13 15.24
N SER A 26 -17.87 -32.48 16.16
CA SER A 26 -17.91 -31.94 17.51
C SER A 26 -16.91 -32.69 18.40
N CYS A 27 -15.72 -32.13 18.58
CA CYS A 27 -14.90 -32.41 19.76
C CYS A 27 -15.15 -31.28 20.78
N SER A 28 -15.76 -31.64 21.90
CA SER A 28 -16.08 -30.79 23.04
C SER A 28 -14.84 -30.02 23.52
N SER A 29 -14.74 -28.73 23.17
CA SER A 29 -13.71 -27.84 23.72
C SER A 29 -14.14 -27.39 25.14
N PRO A 30 -13.20 -27.24 26.08
CA PRO A 30 -13.50 -26.79 27.44
C PRO A 30 -14.12 -25.38 27.46
N PRO A 31 -14.91 -25.04 28.50
CA PRO A 31 -15.61 -23.76 28.60
C PRO A 31 -14.59 -22.61 28.75
N GLY A 32 -14.30 -21.92 27.64
CA GLY A 32 -13.37 -20.78 27.60
C GLY A 32 -12.55 -20.67 26.32
N GLU A 33 -12.49 -21.71 25.50
CA GLU A 33 -11.69 -21.72 24.28
C GLU A 33 -12.49 -21.30 23.04
N THR A 34 -11.88 -20.48 22.19
CA THR A 34 -12.51 -20.07 20.92
C THR A 34 -12.71 -21.30 20.02
N PRO A 35 -13.85 -21.44 19.31
CA PRO A 35 -14.14 -22.62 18.48
C PRO A 35 -13.06 -22.97 17.43
N TYR A 36 -12.25 -21.99 17.03
CA TYR A 36 -11.13 -22.16 16.11
C TYR A 36 -9.88 -21.47 16.68
N PRO A 37 -9.09 -22.17 17.52
CA PRO A 37 -7.87 -21.61 18.09
C PRO A 37 -6.82 -21.37 17.00
N PHE A 38 -6.01 -20.33 17.16
CA PHE A 38 -4.92 -20.07 16.21
C PHE A 38 -3.76 -21.06 16.46
N PRO A 39 -3.13 -21.64 15.41
CA PRO A 39 -2.05 -22.61 15.59
C PRO A 39 -0.84 -22.02 16.33
N SER A 40 -0.27 -22.80 17.26
CA SER A 40 0.82 -22.35 18.15
C SER A 40 2.22 -22.40 17.52
N HIS A 41 2.38 -23.05 16.38
CA HIS A 41 3.70 -23.22 15.75
C HIS A 41 4.04 -22.05 14.81
N ASN A 42 5.34 -21.83 14.59
CA ASN A 42 5.86 -20.63 13.91
C ASN A 42 5.51 -20.50 12.42
N ARG A 43 5.07 -21.59 11.76
CA ARG A 43 4.83 -21.64 10.31
C ARG A 43 3.59 -22.48 9.97
N PRO A 44 2.37 -22.01 10.29
CA PRO A 44 1.15 -22.71 9.94
C PRO A 44 0.85 -22.66 8.45
N THR A 45 0.44 -23.80 7.90
CA THR A 45 -0.04 -23.85 6.52
C THR A 45 -1.41 -23.19 6.42
N PRO A 46 -1.81 -22.64 5.25
CA PRO A 46 -3.11 -22.00 5.09
C PRO A 46 -4.28 -22.91 5.48
N HIS A 47 -4.22 -24.20 5.14
CA HIS A 47 -5.24 -25.19 5.49
C HIS A 47 -5.32 -25.44 7.01
N GLN A 48 -4.17 -25.45 7.70
CA GLN A 48 -4.12 -25.58 9.17
C GLN A 48 -4.75 -24.37 9.86
N ILE A 49 -4.48 -23.14 9.38
CA ILE A 49 -5.10 -21.93 9.93
C ILE A 49 -6.63 -21.99 9.79
N PHE A 50 -7.11 -22.50 8.66
CA PHE A 50 -8.54 -22.59 8.36
C PHE A 50 -9.22 -23.82 8.97
N HIS A 51 -8.46 -24.78 9.50
CA HIS A 51 -9.02 -26.05 9.99
C HIS A 51 -9.89 -26.72 8.92
N LEU A 52 -9.44 -26.68 7.67
CA LEU A 52 -10.13 -27.24 6.51
C LEU A 52 -9.25 -28.29 5.82
N PRO A 53 -9.83 -29.35 5.23
CA PRO A 53 -9.08 -30.31 4.44
C PRO A 53 -8.51 -29.66 3.16
N HIS A 54 -7.49 -30.30 2.57
CA HIS A 54 -6.85 -29.80 1.35
C HIS A 54 -7.80 -29.73 0.12
N GLY A 55 -8.91 -30.47 0.14
CA GLY A 55 -9.94 -30.47 -0.90
C GLY A 55 -11.16 -29.59 -0.61
N ALA A 56 -11.10 -28.67 0.37
CA ALA A 56 -12.22 -27.80 0.71
C ALA A 56 -12.60 -26.87 -0.46
N SER A 57 -13.90 -26.64 -0.64
CA SER A 57 -14.38 -25.77 -1.72
C SER A 57 -14.06 -24.29 -1.42
N GLN A 58 -14.05 -23.45 -2.47
CA GLN A 58 -13.86 -22.00 -2.29
C GLN A 58 -14.97 -21.35 -1.46
N ALA A 59 -16.19 -21.93 -1.47
CA ALA A 59 -17.28 -21.49 -0.62
C ALA A 59 -16.99 -21.76 0.86
N ASP A 60 -16.46 -22.95 1.18
CA ASP A 60 -16.09 -23.34 2.55
C ASP A 60 -14.94 -22.50 3.09
N ILE A 61 -13.92 -22.24 2.26
CA ILE A 61 -12.80 -21.36 2.59
C ILE A 61 -13.33 -19.95 2.91
N LYS A 62 -14.21 -19.41 2.08
CA LYS A 62 -14.80 -18.08 2.30
C LYS A 62 -15.66 -18.05 3.57
N ALA A 63 -16.48 -19.06 3.82
CA ALA A 63 -17.28 -19.15 5.03
C ALA A 63 -16.39 -19.15 6.29
N ARG A 64 -15.36 -20.02 6.29
CA ARG A 64 -14.40 -20.11 7.40
C ARG A 64 -13.59 -18.82 7.59
N TYR A 65 -13.23 -18.14 6.50
CA TYR A 65 -12.55 -16.84 6.57
C TYR A 65 -13.36 -15.84 7.39
N TYR A 66 -14.66 -15.70 7.13
CA TYR A 66 -15.51 -14.76 7.88
C TYR A 66 -15.62 -15.12 9.36
N GLU A 67 -15.72 -16.41 9.69
CA GLU A 67 -15.75 -16.87 11.07
C GLU A 67 -14.45 -16.54 11.82
N LEU A 68 -13.31 -16.86 11.22
CA LEU A 68 -11.99 -16.59 11.79
C LEU A 68 -11.73 -15.10 11.95
N VAL A 69 -12.09 -14.29 10.95
CA VAL A 69 -11.98 -12.83 11.03
C VAL A 69 -12.85 -12.31 12.16
N ARG A 70 -14.09 -12.79 12.32
CA ARG A 70 -14.98 -12.36 13.42
C ARG A 70 -14.38 -12.63 14.80
N ILE A 71 -13.70 -13.76 14.96
CA ILE A 71 -13.07 -14.17 16.23
C ILE A 71 -11.74 -13.42 16.44
N HIS A 72 -10.87 -13.35 15.43
CA HIS A 72 -9.49 -12.85 15.54
C HIS A 72 -9.33 -11.39 15.05
N HIS A 73 -10.41 -10.66 14.79
CA HIS A 73 -10.34 -9.24 14.45
C HIS A 73 -9.58 -8.47 15.57
N PRO A 74 -8.73 -7.49 15.25
CA PRO A 74 -8.03 -6.71 16.28
C PRO A 74 -8.99 -6.05 17.29
N ASP A 75 -10.20 -5.71 16.87
CA ASP A 75 -11.24 -5.11 17.71
C ASP A 75 -12.23 -6.11 18.32
N SER A 76 -12.05 -7.42 18.09
CA SER A 76 -12.93 -8.44 18.67
C SER A 76 -12.79 -8.52 20.18
N ILE A 77 -13.84 -8.98 20.86
CA ILE A 77 -13.83 -9.20 22.31
C ILE A 77 -12.73 -10.22 22.68
N HIS A 78 -12.59 -11.29 21.89
CA HIS A 78 -11.58 -12.33 22.07
C HIS A 78 -10.15 -11.83 21.87
N GLY A 79 -9.96 -10.76 21.10
CA GLY A 79 -8.66 -10.15 20.86
C GLY A 79 -8.15 -9.29 22.02
N ARG A 80 -9.02 -8.76 22.87
CA ARG A 80 -8.66 -7.75 23.90
C ARG A 80 -7.66 -8.26 24.94
N SER A 81 -7.67 -9.56 25.24
CA SER A 81 -6.75 -10.20 26.18
C SER A 81 -5.33 -10.37 25.62
N MET A 82 -5.15 -10.24 24.30
CA MET A 82 -3.87 -10.42 23.62
C MET A 82 -3.18 -9.09 23.32
N SER A 83 -1.85 -9.12 23.23
CA SER A 83 -1.06 -7.95 22.84
C SER A 83 -1.50 -7.44 21.45
N PRO A 84 -1.55 -6.11 21.24
CA PRO A 84 -1.97 -5.53 19.96
C PRO A 84 -1.16 -6.07 18.76
N ARG A 85 0.16 -6.25 18.96
CA ARG A 85 1.06 -6.80 17.95
C ARG A 85 0.68 -8.23 17.55
N LEU A 86 0.35 -9.09 18.52
CA LEU A 86 -0.01 -10.48 18.25
C LEU A 86 -1.36 -10.58 17.53
N ARG A 87 -2.36 -9.77 17.94
CA ARG A 87 -3.64 -9.69 17.24
C ARG A 87 -3.47 -9.34 15.76
N HIS A 88 -2.68 -8.29 15.50
CA HIS A 88 -2.45 -7.83 14.14
C HIS A 88 -1.71 -8.89 13.32
N ALA A 89 -0.69 -9.55 13.90
CA ALA A 89 0.04 -10.64 13.24
C ALA A 89 -0.88 -11.82 12.89
N ARG A 90 -1.79 -12.22 13.81
CA ARG A 90 -2.79 -13.27 13.54
C ARG A 90 -3.73 -12.86 12.42
N PHE A 91 -4.29 -11.66 12.46
CA PHE A 91 -5.17 -11.15 11.42
C PHE A 91 -4.48 -11.13 10.05
N GLN A 92 -3.24 -10.63 9.97
CA GLN A 92 -2.43 -10.65 8.75
C GLN A 92 -2.22 -12.07 8.21
N SER A 93 -1.92 -13.03 9.09
CA SER A 93 -1.71 -14.43 8.69
C SER A 93 -2.98 -15.10 8.16
N ILE A 94 -4.16 -14.78 8.72
CA ILE A 94 -5.45 -15.25 8.23
C ILE A 94 -5.73 -14.71 6.83
N THR A 95 -5.51 -13.40 6.61
CA THR A 95 -5.66 -12.75 5.30
C THR A 95 -4.71 -13.36 4.27
N ALA A 96 -3.43 -13.51 4.62
CA ALA A 96 -2.43 -14.10 3.74
C ALA A 96 -2.77 -15.56 3.36
N ALA A 97 -3.30 -16.34 4.30
CA ALA A 97 -3.76 -17.70 4.05
C ALA A 97 -5.00 -17.75 3.15
N TYR A 98 -5.96 -16.84 3.33
CA TYR A 98 -7.12 -16.73 2.45
C TYR A 98 -6.70 -16.42 1.00
N ASP A 99 -5.78 -15.47 0.82
CA ASP A 99 -5.28 -15.09 -0.50
C ASP A 99 -4.57 -16.27 -1.19
N ALA A 100 -3.74 -17.01 -0.45
CA ALA A 100 -3.07 -18.21 -0.94
C ALA A 100 -4.07 -19.30 -1.38
N LEU A 101 -5.11 -19.57 -0.57
CA LEU A 101 -6.12 -20.61 -0.86
C LEU A 101 -7.08 -20.24 -1.99
N ARG A 102 -7.30 -18.94 -2.23
CA ARG A 102 -8.12 -18.47 -3.36
C ARG A 102 -7.41 -18.61 -4.71
N GLY A 103 -6.16 -19.05 -4.73
CA GLY A 103 -5.35 -19.14 -5.96
C GLY A 103 -4.95 -17.77 -6.50
N LYS A 104 -5.23 -16.69 -5.76
CA LYS A 104 -4.56 -15.42 -5.98
C LYS A 104 -3.15 -15.60 -5.46
N ARG A 105 -2.25 -16.10 -6.30
CA ARG A 105 -0.81 -15.88 -6.12
C ARG A 105 -0.66 -14.43 -5.68
N ALA A 106 0.11 -14.17 -4.63
CA ALA A 106 0.40 -12.84 -4.06
C ALA A 106 1.06 -11.85 -5.06
N HIS A 107 0.94 -12.12 -6.37
CA HIS A 107 1.55 -11.49 -7.52
C HIS A 107 0.57 -10.81 -8.48
N ALA A 108 -0.74 -10.77 -8.20
CA ALA A 108 -1.70 -10.09 -9.10
C ALA A 108 -1.99 -8.63 -8.74
N ASN A 109 -1.45 -8.13 -7.63
CA ASN A 109 -1.65 -6.75 -7.18
C ASN A 109 -0.43 -6.22 -6.41
N VAL A 110 0.76 -6.63 -6.83
CA VAL A 110 1.98 -5.96 -6.37
C VAL A 110 1.94 -4.62 -7.07
N ASP A 111 1.65 -3.56 -6.32
CA ASP A 111 1.70 -2.19 -6.81
C ASP A 111 3.02 -2.03 -7.59
N PRO A 112 2.99 -1.59 -8.87
CA PRO A 112 4.20 -1.40 -9.67
C PRO A 112 5.31 -0.64 -8.91
N TYR A 113 4.91 0.24 -7.99
CA TYR A 113 5.79 0.95 -7.09
C TYR A 113 6.57 0.02 -6.12
N THR A 114 5.91 -0.98 -5.55
CA THR A 114 6.54 -1.95 -4.65
C THR A 114 7.49 -2.90 -5.38
N GLU A 115 7.19 -3.29 -6.62
CA GLU A 115 8.13 -4.05 -7.46
C GLU A 115 9.38 -3.22 -7.79
N GLU A 116 9.19 -1.94 -8.14
CA GLU A 116 10.31 -1.03 -8.44
C GLU A 116 11.19 -0.80 -7.20
N ILE A 117 10.59 -0.63 -6.01
CA ILE A 117 11.35 -0.54 -4.76
C ILE A 117 12.13 -1.84 -4.50
N LEU A 118 11.52 -3.00 -4.66
CA LEU A 118 12.20 -4.28 -4.45
C LEU A 118 13.33 -4.50 -5.47
N ARG A 119 13.14 -4.08 -6.73
CA ARG A 119 14.18 -4.10 -7.77
C ARG A 119 15.38 -3.24 -7.39
N ARG A 120 15.14 -1.99 -6.98
CA ARG A 120 16.19 -1.07 -6.51
C ARG A 120 16.90 -1.60 -5.28
N LYS A 121 16.15 -2.17 -4.34
CA LYS A 121 16.72 -2.75 -3.11
C LYS A 121 17.62 -3.95 -3.42
N ARG A 122 17.23 -4.80 -4.37
CA ARG A 122 18.02 -5.96 -4.83
C ARG A 122 19.30 -5.51 -5.55
N ALA A 123 19.22 -4.49 -6.41
CA ALA A 123 20.39 -3.87 -7.04
C ALA A 123 21.33 -3.23 -6.01
N TYR A 124 20.79 -2.51 -5.02
CA TYR A 124 21.55 -1.92 -3.92
C TYR A 124 22.29 -3.00 -3.12
N TYR A 125 21.62 -4.10 -2.75
CA TYR A 125 22.27 -5.21 -2.03
C TYR A 125 23.25 -5.99 -2.89
N ALA A 126 23.06 -6.10 -4.21
CA ALA A 126 24.06 -6.68 -5.10
C ALA A 126 25.34 -5.81 -5.12
N HIS A 127 25.17 -4.49 -5.20
CA HIS A 127 26.29 -3.54 -5.21
C HIS A 127 27.00 -3.42 -3.85
N TYR A 128 26.26 -3.48 -2.74
CA TYR A 128 26.83 -3.40 -1.40
C TYR A 128 27.29 -4.75 -0.84
N GLY A 129 26.69 -5.86 -1.28
CA GLY A 129 27.08 -7.22 -0.89
C GLY A 129 28.39 -7.70 -1.54
N HIS A 130 28.87 -6.98 -2.56
CA HIS A 130 30.21 -7.17 -3.15
C HIS A 130 31.29 -6.29 -2.51
N ARG A 131 31.00 -5.55 -1.43
CA ARG A 131 32.07 -5.15 -0.52
C ARG A 131 32.48 -6.42 0.24
N PRO A 132 33.68 -6.98 0.01
CA PRO A 132 34.12 -8.11 0.80
C PRO A 132 34.02 -7.69 2.26
N ARG A 133 33.28 -8.50 3.02
CA ARG A 133 33.23 -8.45 4.48
C ARG A 133 34.67 -8.56 4.95
N ALA A 134 35.32 -7.40 5.16
CA ALA A 134 36.67 -7.27 5.66
C ALA A 134 36.70 -7.61 7.15
N GLU A 135 36.35 -8.86 7.47
CA GLU A 135 36.48 -9.46 8.78
C GLU A 135 37.58 -10.54 8.73
N HIS A 136 38.79 -10.23 8.23
CA HIS A 136 39.96 -11.06 8.57
C HIS A 136 41.38 -10.55 8.25
N TYR A 137 41.68 -9.24 8.27
CA TYR A 137 43.10 -8.82 8.35
C TYR A 137 43.28 -7.60 9.24
N GLY A 138 43.68 -7.87 10.49
CA GLY A 138 44.26 -6.90 11.40
C GLY A 138 45.66 -6.47 10.95
N GLY A 139 45.74 -5.78 9.82
CA GLY A 139 46.96 -5.12 9.35
C GLY A 139 46.74 -3.62 9.37
N ARG A 140 47.43 -2.90 10.25
CA ARG A 140 47.62 -1.46 10.15
C ARG A 140 48.24 -1.14 8.78
N HIS A 141 47.42 -0.88 7.78
CA HIS A 141 47.88 -0.22 6.56
C HIS A 141 48.08 1.25 6.93
N ASN A 142 49.28 1.57 7.40
CA ASN A 142 49.75 2.93 7.49
C ASN A 142 49.78 3.48 6.06
N TRP A 143 48.76 4.23 5.67
CA TRP A 143 48.77 5.02 4.45
C TRP A 143 49.86 6.08 4.60
N HIS A 144 51.08 5.76 4.18
CA HIS A 144 52.06 6.78 3.84
C HIS A 144 51.55 7.45 2.57
N ALA A 145 50.71 8.47 2.72
CA ALA A 145 50.45 9.43 1.66
C ALA A 145 51.80 10.06 1.31
N SER A 146 52.40 9.64 0.19
CA SER A 146 53.55 10.34 -0.34
C SER A 146 53.08 11.74 -0.74
N ALA A 147 53.94 12.75 -0.62
CA ALA A 147 53.58 14.13 -0.97
C ALA A 147 53.04 14.26 -2.42
N ASP A 148 53.43 13.34 -3.30
CA ASP A 148 52.98 13.27 -4.69
C ASP A 148 51.48 12.96 -4.86
N ASP A 149 50.88 12.18 -3.96
CA ASP A 149 49.49 11.76 -4.12
C ASP A 149 48.51 12.91 -3.83
N ARG A 150 48.90 13.85 -2.96
CA ARG A 150 48.06 15.03 -2.64
C ARG A 150 47.93 15.98 -3.83
N TRP A 151 48.97 16.08 -4.65
CA TRP A 151 48.91 16.84 -5.90
C TRP A 151 47.98 16.14 -6.90
N LYS A 152 48.13 14.83 -7.10
CA LYS A 152 47.27 14.06 -8.00
C LYS A 152 45.79 14.15 -7.59
N ASP A 153 45.49 14.03 -6.31
CA ASP A 153 44.13 14.19 -5.78
C ASP A 153 43.56 15.59 -6.04
N ARG A 154 44.38 16.64 -5.89
CA ARG A 154 43.96 18.02 -6.22
C ARG A 154 43.71 18.21 -7.71
N ILE A 155 44.50 17.60 -8.58
CA ILE A 155 44.25 17.62 -10.03
C ILE A 155 42.95 16.89 -10.36
N ILE A 156 42.76 15.69 -9.83
CA ILE A 156 41.56 14.89 -10.11
C ILE A 156 40.30 15.64 -9.68
N LEU A 157 40.33 16.26 -8.49
CA LEU A 157 39.23 17.06 -7.99
C LEU A 157 39.00 18.34 -8.80
N ALA A 158 40.08 19.05 -9.19
CA ALA A 158 39.97 20.24 -10.02
C ALA A 158 39.38 19.91 -11.40
N VAL A 159 39.87 18.87 -12.07
CA VAL A 159 39.36 18.41 -13.37
C VAL A 159 37.90 17.99 -13.27
N GLY A 160 37.52 17.27 -12.21
CA GLY A 160 36.13 16.86 -11.99
C GLY A 160 35.19 18.04 -11.82
N ILE A 161 35.56 19.04 -11.00
CA ILE A 161 34.75 20.25 -10.81
C ILE A 161 34.68 21.06 -12.10
N THR A 162 35.79 21.26 -12.79
CA THR A 162 35.82 22.01 -14.06
C THR A 162 34.95 21.36 -15.13
N ALA A 163 35.01 20.02 -15.28
CA ALA A 163 34.16 19.30 -16.22
C ALA A 163 32.67 19.43 -15.88
N LEU A 164 32.32 19.38 -14.59
CA LEU A 164 30.94 19.55 -14.12
C LEU A 164 30.41 20.96 -14.43
N VAL A 165 31.21 22.00 -14.14
CA VAL A 165 30.83 23.39 -14.40
C VAL A 165 30.71 23.64 -15.92
N ALA A 166 31.67 23.18 -16.72
CA ALA A 166 31.63 23.32 -18.17
C ALA A 166 30.43 22.62 -18.80
N GLY A 167 29.99 21.48 -18.25
CA GLY A 167 28.80 20.77 -18.74
C GLY A 167 27.48 21.42 -18.34
N ILE A 168 27.38 21.99 -17.14
CA ILE A 168 26.12 22.55 -16.62
C ILE A 168 25.93 24.02 -17.02
N ALA A 169 27.01 24.81 -17.11
CA ALA A 169 26.94 26.24 -17.34
C ALA A 169 26.18 26.65 -18.63
N PRO A 170 26.33 25.97 -19.79
CA PRO A 170 25.55 26.30 -20.99
C PRO A 170 24.04 26.08 -20.78
N GLY A 171 23.66 25.05 -20.02
CA GLY A 171 22.27 24.73 -19.69
C GLY A 171 21.60 25.83 -18.87
N LEU A 172 22.32 26.41 -17.90
CA LEU A 172 21.78 27.44 -17.02
C LEU A 172 21.77 28.83 -17.67
N TYR A 173 22.77 29.16 -18.49
CA TYR A 173 22.85 30.49 -19.12
C TYR A 173 22.07 30.61 -20.43
N MET A 174 21.91 29.53 -21.22
CA MET A 174 21.23 29.61 -22.53
C MET A 174 19.75 29.19 -22.54
N PHE A 175 19.27 28.43 -21.56
CA PHE A 175 17.89 27.89 -21.57
C PHE A 175 16.84 28.47 -20.59
N PRO A 176 17.04 29.60 -19.87
CA PRO A 176 16.04 30.05 -18.89
C PRO A 176 14.70 30.48 -19.52
N ALA A 177 14.68 30.91 -20.78
CA ALA A 177 13.47 31.43 -21.44
C ALA A 177 12.42 30.36 -21.85
N SER A 178 12.77 29.07 -21.83
CA SER A 178 11.89 28.01 -22.37
C SER A 178 10.97 27.37 -21.33
N MET A 179 11.37 27.35 -20.04
CA MET A 179 10.57 26.78 -18.96
C MET A 179 9.43 27.71 -18.55
N GLU A 180 9.69 29.01 -18.42
CA GLU A 180 8.66 29.99 -18.03
C GLU A 180 7.49 30.02 -19.01
N ARG A 181 7.77 29.92 -20.32
CA ARG A 181 6.74 29.90 -21.36
C ARG A 181 5.78 28.72 -21.23
N LYS A 182 6.27 27.54 -20.81
CA LYS A 182 5.43 26.36 -20.60
C LYS A 182 4.56 26.48 -19.36
N HIS A 183 5.09 27.02 -18.27
CA HIS A 183 4.32 27.26 -17.05
C HIS A 183 3.22 28.30 -17.27
N LEU A 184 3.52 29.40 -17.96
CA LEU A 184 2.54 30.43 -18.30
C LEU A 184 1.44 29.89 -19.23
N ALA A 185 1.79 29.12 -20.26
CA ALA A 185 0.81 28.50 -21.14
C ALA A 185 -0.09 27.50 -20.40
N ALA A 186 0.47 26.70 -19.48
CA ALA A 186 -0.31 25.76 -18.67
C ALA A 186 -1.27 26.49 -17.71
N VAL A 187 -0.83 27.59 -17.09
CA VAL A 187 -1.67 28.42 -16.23
C VAL A 187 -2.80 29.08 -17.02
N ALA A 188 -2.50 29.61 -18.21
CA ALA A 188 -3.51 30.19 -19.09
C ALA A 188 -4.56 29.16 -19.53
N GLY A 189 -4.13 27.95 -19.92
CA GLY A 189 -5.04 26.86 -20.28
C GLY A 189 -5.94 26.42 -19.11
N LEU A 190 -5.41 26.38 -17.89
CA LEU A 190 -6.20 26.04 -16.70
C LEU A 190 -7.21 27.14 -16.36
N ALA A 191 -6.83 28.41 -16.50
CA ALA A 191 -7.73 29.54 -16.31
C ALA A 191 -8.90 29.51 -17.31
N GLN A 192 -8.59 29.24 -18.60
CA GLN A 192 -9.58 29.10 -19.65
C GLN A 192 -10.54 27.92 -19.40
N ALA A 193 -10.01 26.75 -19.05
CA ALA A 193 -10.85 25.58 -18.75
C ALA A 193 -11.79 25.84 -17.56
N ARG A 194 -11.38 26.65 -16.57
CA ARG A 194 -12.23 27.02 -15.43
C ARG A 194 -13.36 27.98 -15.81
N SER A 195 -13.13 28.92 -16.73
CA SER A 195 -14.21 29.81 -17.20
C SER A 195 -15.23 29.04 -18.04
N GLU A 196 -14.77 28.20 -18.96
CA GLU A 196 -15.64 27.37 -19.81
C GLU A 196 -16.49 26.40 -18.97
N ALA A 197 -15.89 25.76 -17.96
CA ALA A 197 -16.62 24.86 -17.07
C ALA A 197 -17.72 25.58 -16.25
N ARG A 198 -17.52 26.85 -15.89
CA ARG A 198 -18.54 27.66 -15.20
C ARG A 198 -19.70 27.98 -16.12
N GLU A 199 -19.41 28.39 -17.35
CA GLU A 199 -20.43 28.72 -18.34
C GLU A 199 -21.32 27.50 -18.67
N ILE A 200 -20.70 26.35 -18.95
CA ILE A 200 -21.41 25.09 -19.20
C ILE A 200 -22.22 24.65 -17.97
N GLY A 201 -21.68 24.86 -16.77
CA GLY A 201 -22.37 24.58 -15.51
C GLY A 201 -23.64 25.42 -15.37
N ASP A 202 -23.54 26.73 -15.63
CA ASP A 202 -24.65 27.66 -15.52
C ASP A 202 -25.75 27.36 -16.56
N GLU A 203 -25.37 26.97 -17.78
CA GLU A 203 -26.31 26.55 -18.82
C GLU A 203 -27.07 25.28 -18.40
N ARG A 204 -26.37 24.26 -17.91
CA ARG A 204 -27.00 23.03 -17.41
C ARG A 204 -27.95 23.30 -16.25
N MET A 205 -27.58 24.19 -15.32
CA MET A 205 -28.44 24.56 -14.20
C MET A 205 -29.70 25.29 -14.68
N ARG A 206 -29.60 26.16 -15.70
CA ARG A 206 -30.76 26.81 -16.32
C ARG A 206 -31.70 25.80 -16.98
N GLU A 207 -31.17 24.82 -17.70
CA GLU A 207 -31.98 23.75 -18.29
C GLU A 207 -32.66 22.88 -17.24
N LEU A 208 -31.95 22.51 -16.18
CA LEU A 208 -32.50 21.74 -15.06
C LEU A 208 -33.62 22.51 -14.35
N HIS A 209 -33.44 23.82 -14.12
CA HIS A 209 -34.50 24.65 -13.56
C HIS A 209 -35.74 24.73 -14.46
N LYS A 210 -35.57 24.84 -15.79
CA LYS A 210 -36.70 24.80 -16.74
C LYS A 210 -37.45 23.46 -16.65
N ARG A 211 -36.74 22.33 -16.74
CA ARG A 211 -37.32 20.98 -16.62
C ARG A 211 -38.02 20.77 -15.28
N ALA A 212 -37.42 21.23 -14.17
CA ALA A 212 -38.02 21.13 -12.85
C ALA A 212 -39.33 21.92 -12.73
N LYS A 213 -39.42 23.09 -13.38
CA LYS A 213 -40.64 23.90 -13.41
C LYS A 213 -41.76 23.22 -14.21
N GLU A 214 -41.43 22.63 -15.36
CA GLU A 214 -42.38 21.86 -16.19
C GLU A 214 -42.92 20.61 -15.47
N ILE A 215 -42.07 19.90 -14.73
CA ILE A 215 -42.49 18.75 -13.89
C ILE A 215 -43.42 19.22 -12.76
N ARG A 216 -43.17 20.39 -12.16
CA ARG A 216 -44.02 20.93 -11.10
C ARG A 216 -45.38 21.40 -11.62
N SER A 217 -45.44 22.02 -12.80
CA SER A 217 -46.72 22.44 -13.39
C SER A 217 -47.57 21.25 -13.81
N SER A 218 -46.98 20.27 -14.52
CA SER A 218 -47.70 19.04 -14.94
C SER A 218 -48.22 18.18 -13.79
N ARG A 219 -47.61 18.25 -12.60
CA ARG A 219 -48.11 17.57 -11.40
C ARG A 219 -49.31 18.28 -10.76
N THR A 220 -49.42 19.60 -10.92
CA THR A 220 -50.51 20.39 -10.31
C THR A 220 -51.80 20.30 -11.14
N GLU A 221 -51.71 19.95 -12.42
CA GLU A 221 -52.85 19.80 -13.34
C GLU A 221 -53.49 18.39 -13.34
N ARG A 222 -53.02 17.47 -12.50
CA ARG A 222 -53.62 16.14 -12.27
C ARG A 222 -54.25 16.07 -10.89
#